data_AF-A0A8J6E9T0-F1
#
_entry.id   AF-A0A8J6E9T0-F1
#
_cell.length_a   1.000
_cell.length_b   1.000
_cell.length_c   1.000
_cell.angle_alpha   90.00
_cell.angle_beta   90.00
_cell.angle_gamma   90.00
#
_symmetry.space_group_name_H-M   'P 1'
#
loop_
_entity.id
_entity.type
_entity.pdbx_description
1 polymer ?
#
loop_
_entity_poly.entity_id
_entity_poly.type
_entity_poly.pdbx_seq_one_letter_code
_entity_poly.pdbx_strand_id
1 'polypeptide(L)'
;MISLCSLAHRMEKPEPEQPPHSRPRGNPLARRGSRDNPDVCVEFPGLVTRESCCRFTCELLKHILHQRHQLPLPYEQLLHFCRGQQDGGEVVRRPIKEALDSRQCQRALSDLSELMTQLDVFFTLTAVPRVLLLLGGSPINPKEMYVIDMEGIQVGNGEQSLSTRPCLRQLFRALFLADPFSDLRSSGLMSLVLMVQGHRDCAADWFRPKLSFKVPSRSRTLSIKLSSSEAEAATYDSDEYIWFQAPITLKGFQN
;
A
#
# COMPACT_ATOMS: atom_id res chain seq x y z
N MET A 1 82.14 55.63 0.85
CA MET A 1 82.14 54.59 1.89
C MET A 1 80.95 54.83 2.81
N ILE A 2 80.03 53.86 2.85
CA ILE A 2 79.24 53.44 4.03
C ILE A 2 78.09 54.36 4.54
N SER A 3 76.88 53.80 4.44
CA SER A 3 75.74 53.79 5.39
C SER A 3 74.94 55.07 5.68
N LEU A 4 73.62 55.02 5.42
CA LEU A 4 72.55 54.99 6.44
C LEU A 4 71.14 55.12 5.80
N CYS A 5 70.19 54.35 6.34
CA CYS A 5 68.73 54.57 6.46
C CYS A 5 67.92 55.21 5.33
N SER A 6 66.81 54.56 4.93
CA SER A 6 65.45 54.93 5.39
C SER A 6 64.36 54.22 4.59
N LEU A 7 63.29 53.85 5.30
CA LEU A 7 62.00 53.44 4.75
C LEU A 7 61.47 54.43 3.69
N ALA A 8 60.92 53.90 2.60
CA ALA A 8 59.90 54.57 1.82
C ALA A 8 58.76 53.59 1.51
N HIS A 9 57.57 54.03 1.87
CA HIS A 9 56.28 53.40 1.73
C HIS A 9 55.81 53.46 0.27
N ARG A 10 55.07 52.42 -0.15
CA ARG A 10 53.92 52.43 -1.08
C ARG A 10 54.01 53.30 -2.33
N MET A 11 53.98 52.65 -3.49
CA MET A 11 52.85 52.74 -4.44
C MET A 11 53.15 51.89 -5.68
N GLU A 12 52.40 50.80 -5.91
CA GLU A 12 52.02 50.41 -7.27
C GLU A 12 50.72 49.61 -7.28
N LYS A 13 50.02 49.74 -8.41
CA LYS A 13 48.58 49.69 -8.66
C LYS A 13 48.03 48.25 -8.85
N PRO A 14 46.68 48.08 -8.87
CA PRO A 14 46.01 46.82 -8.61
C PRO A 14 45.93 45.88 -9.82
N GLU A 15 46.03 44.58 -9.53
CA GLU A 15 45.71 43.47 -10.44
C GLU A 15 44.23 43.46 -10.86
N PRO A 16 43.93 42.98 -12.09
CA PRO A 16 42.59 43.00 -12.65
C PRO A 16 41.67 41.94 -12.02
N GLU A 17 40.44 42.36 -11.72
CA GLU A 17 39.33 41.57 -11.20
C GLU A 17 39.04 40.33 -12.06
N GLN A 18 39.06 39.15 -11.43
CA GLN A 18 38.52 37.92 -12.00
C GLN A 18 36.98 37.97 -12.02
N PRO A 19 36.32 37.54 -13.11
CA PRO A 19 34.87 37.57 -13.22
C PRO A 19 34.23 36.53 -12.28
N PRO A 20 33.03 36.82 -11.74
CA PRO A 20 32.42 36.00 -10.70
C PRO A 20 31.98 34.63 -11.22
N HIS A 21 32.26 33.63 -10.39
CA HIS A 21 31.78 32.26 -10.47
C HIS A 21 30.33 32.16 -10.97
N SER A 22 30.17 31.58 -12.17
CA SER A 22 28.90 31.13 -12.70
C SER A 22 28.33 30.04 -11.79
N ARG A 23 27.27 30.38 -11.05
CA ARG A 23 26.44 29.42 -10.32
C ARG A 23 26.00 28.32 -11.28
N PRO A 24 26.03 27.02 -10.92
CA PRO A 24 25.38 26.02 -11.73
C PRO A 24 23.88 26.31 -11.69
N ARG A 25 23.33 26.72 -12.83
CA ARG A 25 21.88 26.68 -13.08
C ARG A 25 21.48 25.22 -12.97
N GLY A 26 20.95 24.83 -11.81
CA GLY A 26 20.29 23.56 -11.63
C GLY A 26 19.14 23.48 -12.63
N ASN A 27 19.27 22.64 -13.65
CA ASN A 27 18.15 22.22 -14.48
C ASN A 27 17.13 21.53 -13.56
N PRO A 28 15.88 22.00 -13.45
CA PRO A 28 14.83 21.28 -12.69
C PRO A 28 14.25 20.08 -13.45
N LEU A 29 14.82 19.68 -14.58
CA LEU A 29 14.19 18.76 -15.53
C LEU A 29 15.17 17.68 -15.98
N ALA A 30 15.68 16.91 -15.03
CA ALA A 30 16.31 15.62 -15.31
C ALA A 30 16.26 14.69 -14.08
N ARG A 31 15.07 14.46 -13.53
CA ARG A 31 14.80 13.19 -12.85
C ARG A 31 13.98 12.32 -13.80
N ARG A 32 14.65 11.71 -14.78
CA ARG A 32 14.31 10.33 -15.15
C ARG A 32 14.73 9.49 -13.96
N GLY A 33 13.93 9.57 -12.90
CA GLY A 33 14.15 8.83 -11.67
C GLY A 33 14.00 7.35 -11.98
N SER A 34 14.91 6.58 -11.41
CA SER A 34 14.69 5.18 -11.03
C SER A 34 13.20 4.87 -10.79
N ARG A 35 12.74 3.66 -11.14
CA ARG A 35 11.45 3.14 -10.66
C ARG A 35 11.55 3.01 -9.14
N ASP A 36 11.45 4.13 -8.44
CA ASP A 36 11.39 4.19 -6.99
C ASP A 36 10.02 3.63 -6.62
N ASN A 37 9.99 2.34 -6.30
CA ASN A 37 8.83 1.72 -5.70
C ASN A 37 8.64 2.38 -4.33
N PRO A 38 7.55 3.12 -4.08
CA PRO A 38 7.36 3.79 -2.81
C PRO A 38 7.22 2.77 -1.68
N ASP A 39 7.90 3.04 -0.57
CA ASP A 39 7.77 2.31 0.68
C ASP A 39 7.11 3.23 1.72
N VAL A 40 6.09 2.73 2.42
CA VAL A 40 5.43 3.40 3.55
C VAL A 40 5.62 2.55 4.78
N CYS A 41 6.41 3.04 5.74
CA CYS A 41 6.66 2.37 7.01
C CYS A 41 5.72 2.91 8.09
N VAL A 42 5.14 2.00 8.88
CA VAL A 42 4.25 2.32 10.00
C VAL A 42 4.67 1.50 11.21
N GLU A 43 5.16 2.19 12.22
CA GLU A 43 5.58 1.59 13.49
C GLU A 43 4.51 1.83 14.57
N PHE A 44 3.90 0.76 15.06
CA PHE A 44 2.96 0.82 16.16
C PHE A 44 3.69 0.82 17.50
N PRO A 45 3.25 1.61 18.49
CA PRO A 45 3.94 1.75 19.78
C PRO A 45 3.72 0.55 20.74
N GLY A 46 3.36 -0.61 20.22
CA GLY A 46 3.01 -1.78 21.02
C GLY A 46 2.51 -2.96 20.17
N LEU A 47 2.11 -4.02 20.85
CA LEU A 47 1.61 -5.25 20.25
C LEU A 47 0.24 -5.02 19.57
N VAL A 48 -0.03 -5.77 18.51
CA VAL A 48 -1.36 -5.79 17.86
C VAL A 48 -1.90 -7.20 17.82
N THR A 49 -3.21 -7.37 17.69
CA THR A 49 -3.81 -8.72 17.59
C THR A 49 -3.77 -9.26 16.16
N ARG A 50 -3.93 -10.58 15.98
CA ARG A 50 -4.13 -11.17 14.63
C ARG A 50 -5.37 -10.60 13.96
N GLU A 51 -6.45 -10.39 14.72
CA GLU A 51 -7.66 -9.74 14.23
C GLU A 51 -7.35 -8.33 13.71
N SER A 52 -6.54 -7.55 14.43
CA SER A 52 -6.13 -6.22 13.96
C SER A 52 -5.37 -6.29 12.65
N CYS A 53 -4.47 -7.26 12.47
CA CYS A 53 -3.73 -7.46 11.22
C CYS A 53 -4.66 -7.82 10.05
N CYS A 54 -5.67 -8.67 10.30
CA CYS A 54 -6.73 -8.95 9.33
C CYS A 54 -7.49 -7.67 8.95
N ARG A 55 -7.88 -6.85 9.95
CA ARG A 55 -8.55 -5.56 9.72
C ARG A 55 -7.69 -4.59 8.93
N PHE A 56 -6.39 -4.49 9.20
CA PHE A 56 -5.46 -3.66 8.42
C PHE A 56 -5.48 -4.09 6.96
N THR A 57 -5.37 -5.40 6.71
CA THR A 57 -5.41 -5.97 5.36
C THR A 57 -6.73 -5.65 4.64
N CYS A 58 -7.87 -5.84 5.30
CA CYS A 58 -9.19 -5.58 4.73
C CYS A 58 -9.40 -4.10 4.41
N GLU A 59 -9.01 -3.20 5.33
CA GLU A 59 -9.16 -1.76 5.11
C GLU A 59 -8.21 -1.25 4.02
N LEU A 60 -6.96 -1.76 3.98
CA LEU A 60 -6.02 -1.46 2.89
C LEU A 60 -6.55 -1.92 1.54
N LEU A 61 -7.12 -3.14 1.48
CA LEU A 61 -7.76 -3.66 0.28
C LEU A 61 -8.88 -2.73 -0.23
N LYS A 62 -9.82 -2.36 0.65
CA LYS A 62 -10.91 -1.42 0.31
C LYS A 62 -10.36 -0.08 -0.18
N HIS A 63 -9.37 0.45 0.54
CA HIS A 63 -8.78 1.74 0.24
C HIS A 63 -8.05 1.74 -1.11
N ILE A 64 -7.21 0.75 -1.37
CA ILE A 64 -6.46 0.60 -2.63
C ILE A 64 -7.43 0.46 -3.81
N LEU A 65 -8.46 -0.37 -3.67
CA LEU A 65 -9.46 -0.53 -4.74
C LEU A 65 -10.15 0.80 -5.07
N HIS A 66 -10.48 1.61 -4.06
CA HIS A 66 -11.06 2.94 -4.28
C HIS A 66 -10.06 3.92 -4.90
N GLN A 67 -8.84 4.04 -4.34
CA GLN A 67 -7.80 4.96 -4.85
C GLN A 67 -7.33 4.64 -6.27
N ARG A 68 -7.42 3.37 -6.69
CA ARG A 68 -7.10 2.94 -8.06
C ARG A 68 -8.33 2.92 -8.98
N HIS A 69 -9.43 3.55 -8.55
CA HIS A 69 -10.69 3.63 -9.28
C HIS A 69 -11.25 2.26 -9.71
N GLN A 70 -10.96 1.20 -8.95
CA GLN A 70 -11.57 -0.12 -9.17
C GLN A 70 -12.95 -0.21 -8.51
N LEU A 71 -13.22 0.67 -7.55
CA LEU A 71 -14.55 0.91 -7.00
C LEU A 71 -14.95 2.37 -7.29
N PRO A 72 -16.20 2.63 -7.66
CA PRO A 72 -16.67 3.99 -7.98
C PRO A 72 -16.88 4.85 -6.72
N LEU A 73 -17.03 4.22 -5.55
CA LEU A 73 -17.16 4.85 -4.25
C LEU A 73 -16.43 4.00 -3.19
N PRO A 74 -16.10 4.56 -2.01
CA PRO A 74 -15.62 3.78 -0.89
C PRO A 74 -16.57 2.62 -0.56
N TYR A 75 -16.02 1.46 -0.22
CA TYR A 75 -16.77 0.22 0.04
C TYR A 75 -17.94 0.42 1.01
N GLU A 76 -17.74 1.13 2.12
CA GLU A 76 -18.79 1.38 3.12
C GLU A 76 -19.96 2.18 2.54
N GLN A 77 -19.70 3.15 1.66
CA GLN A 77 -20.76 3.90 0.98
C GLN A 77 -21.52 3.00 0.00
N LEU A 78 -20.83 2.12 -0.73
CA LEU A 78 -21.45 1.17 -1.65
C LEU A 78 -22.41 0.21 -0.95
N LEU A 79 -22.10 -0.23 0.28
CA LEU A 79 -23.00 -1.06 1.08
C LEU A 79 -24.35 -0.38 1.32
N HIS A 80 -24.34 0.91 1.67
CA HIS A 80 -25.57 1.67 1.88
C HIS A 80 -26.36 1.83 0.56
N PHE A 81 -25.67 2.16 -0.53
CA PHE A 81 -26.31 2.36 -1.84
C PHE A 81 -26.94 1.08 -2.39
N CYS A 82 -26.27 -0.08 -2.28
CA CYS A 82 -26.77 -1.35 -2.82
C CYS A 82 -27.78 -2.04 -1.85
N ARG A 83 -27.81 -1.69 -0.54
CA ARG A 83 -28.87 -2.12 0.41
C ARG A 83 -30.19 -1.34 0.25
N GLY A 84 -30.13 -0.02 0.05
CA GLY A 84 -31.32 0.82 -0.15
C GLY A 84 -32.13 0.49 -1.43
N GLN A 85 -31.62 -0.40 -2.28
CA GLN A 85 -32.34 -0.92 -3.44
C GLN A 85 -33.21 -2.15 -3.13
N GLN A 86 -33.03 -2.82 -1.99
CA GLN A 86 -33.77 -4.04 -1.62
C GLN A 86 -35.08 -3.74 -0.86
N ASP A 87 -35.13 -2.65 -0.09
CA ASP A 87 -36.35 -2.20 0.61
C ASP A 87 -37.13 -1.21 -0.26
N GLY A 88 -38.13 -1.73 -0.99
CA GLY A 88 -38.97 -0.99 -1.94
C GLY A 88 -39.91 0.08 -1.34
N GLY A 89 -39.35 1.16 -0.81
CA GLY A 89 -40.09 2.36 -0.40
C GLY A 89 -39.78 3.56 -1.29
N GLU A 90 -40.75 4.01 -2.10
CA GLU A 90 -40.67 5.22 -2.91
C GLU A 90 -40.41 6.48 -2.07
N VAL A 91 -39.30 7.17 -2.30
CA VAL A 91 -39.30 8.63 -2.45
C VAL A 91 -38.31 9.02 -3.56
N VAL A 92 -38.84 9.76 -4.52
CA VAL A 92 -38.28 10.20 -5.79
C VAL A 92 -36.94 10.93 -5.66
N ARG A 93 -35.91 10.41 -6.36
CA ARG A 93 -35.12 11.06 -7.44
C ARG A 93 -34.14 10.05 -8.06
N ARG A 94 -34.52 9.38 -9.15
CA ARG A 94 -33.56 8.72 -10.09
C ARG A 94 -32.70 9.84 -10.74
N PRO A 95 -31.36 9.76 -10.97
CA PRO A 95 -30.60 8.58 -11.43
C PRO A 95 -29.13 8.35 -10.94
N ILE A 96 -28.77 7.11 -10.57
CA ILE A 96 -27.46 6.47 -10.81
C ILE A 96 -27.69 5.52 -12.00
N LYS A 97 -28.00 6.02 -13.19
CA LYS A 97 -28.73 5.23 -14.22
C LYS A 97 -27.82 4.13 -14.80
N GLU A 98 -28.05 2.83 -14.74
CA GLU A 98 -29.11 1.99 -14.20
C GLU A 98 -28.45 1.04 -13.19
N ALA A 99 -28.39 1.49 -11.94
CA ALA A 99 -27.95 0.72 -10.79
C ALA A 99 -26.51 0.17 -10.83
N LEU A 100 -25.49 0.81 -11.44
CA LEU A 100 -24.13 0.22 -11.48
C LEU A 100 -24.13 -1.23 -12.03
N ASP A 101 -25.03 -1.62 -12.96
CA ASP A 101 -25.44 -3.03 -13.14
C ASP A 101 -25.70 -3.65 -11.75
N SER A 102 -26.90 -3.52 -11.16
CA SER A 102 -27.11 -3.88 -9.73
C SER A 102 -26.51 -5.24 -9.37
N ARG A 103 -26.55 -6.16 -10.33
CA ARG A 103 -25.90 -7.46 -10.32
C ARG A 103 -24.37 -7.41 -10.28
N GLN A 104 -23.68 -6.58 -11.06
CA GLN A 104 -22.23 -6.35 -10.96
C GLN A 104 -21.84 -5.67 -9.64
N CYS A 105 -22.55 -4.62 -9.19
CA CYS A 105 -22.33 -4.04 -7.83
C CYS A 105 -22.46 -5.14 -6.77
N GLN A 106 -23.60 -5.85 -6.76
CA GLN A 106 -23.90 -6.87 -5.78
C GLN A 106 -22.90 -8.03 -5.83
N ARG A 107 -22.51 -8.48 -7.03
CA ARG A 107 -21.47 -9.50 -7.20
C ARG A 107 -20.13 -9.02 -6.66
N ALA A 108 -19.68 -7.82 -7.04
CA ALA A 108 -18.40 -7.29 -6.57
C ALA A 108 -18.39 -7.10 -5.04
N LEU A 109 -19.50 -6.62 -4.45
CA LEU A 109 -19.64 -6.51 -2.99
C LEU A 109 -19.73 -7.87 -2.31
N SER A 110 -20.41 -8.85 -2.90
CA SER A 110 -20.49 -10.23 -2.40
C SER A 110 -19.12 -10.89 -2.42
N ASP A 111 -18.42 -10.83 -3.56
CA ASP A 111 -17.08 -11.38 -3.75
C ASP A 111 -16.09 -10.73 -2.77
N LEU A 112 -16.16 -9.40 -2.60
CA LEU A 112 -15.29 -8.69 -1.65
C LEU A 112 -15.63 -9.02 -0.19
N SER A 113 -16.91 -9.15 0.15
CA SER A 113 -17.35 -9.58 1.47
C SER A 113 -16.89 -11.01 1.76
N GLU A 114 -17.06 -11.94 0.82
CA GLU A 114 -16.59 -13.33 0.93
C GLU A 114 -15.07 -13.35 1.13
N LEU A 115 -14.31 -12.60 0.32
CA LEU A 115 -12.86 -12.51 0.46
C LEU A 115 -12.45 -12.03 1.86
N MET A 116 -13.10 -10.99 2.39
CA MET A 116 -12.80 -10.48 3.73
C MET A 116 -13.16 -11.47 4.83
N THR A 117 -14.28 -12.20 4.70
CA THR A 117 -14.63 -13.29 5.63
C THR A 117 -13.59 -14.41 5.59
N GLN A 118 -13.11 -14.78 4.40
CA GLN A 118 -12.13 -15.85 4.25
C GLN A 118 -10.74 -15.42 4.71
N LEU A 119 -10.37 -14.15 4.56
CA LEU A 119 -9.19 -13.58 5.20
C LEU A 119 -9.28 -13.70 6.72
N ASP A 120 -10.43 -13.37 7.32
CA ASP A 120 -10.62 -13.50 8.76
C ASP A 120 -10.35 -14.93 9.24
N VAL A 121 -10.94 -15.93 8.58
CA VAL A 121 -10.66 -17.35 8.84
C VAL A 121 -9.17 -17.65 8.68
N PHE A 122 -8.54 -17.22 7.58
CA PHE A 122 -7.13 -17.49 7.32
C PHE A 122 -6.20 -16.94 8.42
N PHE A 123 -6.45 -15.71 8.89
CA PHE A 123 -5.66 -15.09 9.96
C PHE A 123 -5.86 -15.76 11.33
N THR A 124 -6.96 -16.49 11.54
CA THR A 124 -7.11 -17.32 12.75
C THR A 124 -6.28 -18.60 12.67
N LEU A 125 -6.14 -19.19 11.48
CA LEU A 125 -5.48 -20.48 11.27
C LEU A 125 -3.95 -20.38 11.29
N THR A 126 -3.37 -19.26 10.85
CA THR A 126 -1.92 -19.09 10.73
C THR A 126 -1.50 -17.64 10.94
N ALA A 127 -0.25 -17.42 11.34
CA ALA A 127 0.36 -16.10 11.19
C ALA A 127 0.48 -15.75 9.71
N VAL A 128 0.43 -14.45 9.39
CA VAL A 128 0.46 -13.94 8.03
C VAL A 128 1.59 -12.90 7.93
N PRO A 129 2.77 -13.27 7.42
CA PRO A 129 3.88 -12.34 7.32
C PRO A 129 3.67 -11.32 6.20
N ARG A 130 3.09 -11.73 5.06
CA ARG A 130 2.86 -10.81 3.93
C ARG A 130 1.56 -11.11 3.18
N VAL A 131 0.98 -10.06 2.62
CA VAL A 131 -0.17 -10.10 1.71
C VAL A 131 0.18 -9.34 0.42
N LEU A 132 -0.22 -9.87 -0.72
CA LEU A 132 -0.09 -9.23 -2.03
C LEU A 132 -1.45 -8.95 -2.63
N LEU A 133 -1.61 -7.71 -3.11
CA LEU A 133 -2.73 -7.32 -3.97
C LEU A 133 -2.18 -7.08 -5.37
N LEU A 134 -2.52 -7.96 -6.30
CA LEU A 134 -2.02 -7.95 -7.68
C LEU A 134 -3.09 -7.38 -8.61
N LEU A 135 -2.88 -6.18 -9.13
CA LEU A 135 -3.84 -5.49 -10.01
C LEU A 135 -3.42 -5.58 -11.48
N GLY A 136 -4.35 -6.09 -12.30
CA GLY A 136 -4.22 -6.20 -13.76
C GLY A 136 -3.20 -7.24 -14.21
N GLY A 137 -3.24 -7.61 -15.49
CA GLY A 137 -2.31 -8.60 -16.05
C GLY A 137 -2.57 -10.01 -15.52
N SER A 138 -1.50 -10.71 -15.15
CA SER A 138 -1.56 -12.07 -14.55
C SER A 138 -0.82 -12.09 -13.21
N PRO A 139 -1.04 -13.07 -12.32
CA PRO A 139 -0.32 -13.14 -11.05
C PRO A 139 1.21 -13.13 -11.17
N ILE A 140 1.76 -13.64 -12.28
CA ILE A 140 3.21 -13.69 -12.54
C ILE A 140 3.73 -12.35 -13.10
N ASN A 141 2.87 -11.56 -13.75
CA ASN A 141 3.23 -10.29 -14.34
C ASN A 141 2.07 -9.28 -14.19
N PRO A 142 1.86 -8.75 -12.97
CA PRO A 142 0.81 -7.79 -12.69
C PRO A 142 1.21 -6.41 -13.18
N LYS A 143 0.22 -5.56 -13.48
CA LYS A 143 0.49 -4.15 -13.83
C LYS A 143 0.95 -3.38 -12.60
N GLU A 144 0.27 -3.60 -11.48
CA GLU A 144 0.52 -2.95 -10.19
C GLU A 144 0.50 -4.01 -9.08
N MET A 145 1.39 -3.88 -8.10
CA MET A 145 1.49 -4.77 -6.95
C MET A 145 1.52 -3.95 -5.66
N TYR A 146 0.72 -4.37 -4.68
CA TYR A 146 0.75 -3.79 -3.34
C TYR A 146 1.16 -4.86 -2.36
N VAL A 147 2.21 -4.60 -1.59
CA VAL A 147 2.73 -5.50 -0.58
C VAL A 147 2.33 -4.95 0.77
N ILE A 148 1.63 -5.75 1.57
CA ILE A 148 1.39 -5.48 2.99
C ILE A 148 2.34 -6.40 3.73
N ASP A 149 3.41 -5.82 4.26
CA ASP A 149 4.47 -6.52 4.97
C ASP A 149 4.23 -6.37 6.48
N MET A 150 4.03 -7.49 7.15
CA MET A 150 3.73 -7.60 8.58
C MET A 150 4.81 -8.40 9.31
N GLU A 151 5.97 -8.65 8.70
CA GLU A 151 7.04 -9.41 9.35
C GLU A 151 7.59 -8.72 10.61
N GLY A 152 7.50 -7.39 10.65
CA GLY A 152 7.89 -6.59 11.81
C GLY A 152 6.82 -6.51 12.91
N ILE A 153 5.63 -7.09 12.72
CA ILE A 153 4.55 -7.04 13.71
C ILE A 153 4.78 -8.11 14.78
N GLN A 154 4.67 -7.69 16.04
CA GLN A 154 4.52 -8.62 17.16
C GLN A 154 3.05 -8.77 17.52
N VAL A 155 2.60 -10.02 17.60
CA VAL A 155 1.19 -10.34 17.87
C VAL A 155 0.98 -10.57 19.37
N GLY A 156 0.12 -9.76 19.98
CA GLY A 156 -0.29 -9.93 21.38
C GLY A 156 -1.59 -10.73 21.54
N ASN A 157 -1.90 -11.08 22.79
CA ASN A 157 -3.06 -11.91 23.18
C ASN A 157 -4.37 -11.12 23.42
N GLY A 158 -4.43 -9.83 23.07
CA GLY A 158 -5.62 -8.99 23.21
C GLY A 158 -5.59 -8.05 24.42
N GLU A 159 -5.22 -8.52 25.61
CA GLU A 159 -5.21 -7.69 26.83
C GLU A 159 -4.08 -6.66 26.83
N GLN A 160 -2.91 -7.03 26.29
CA GLN A 160 -1.74 -6.16 26.16
C GLN A 160 -1.66 -5.50 24.78
N SER A 161 -2.65 -5.72 23.93
CA SER A 161 -2.62 -5.28 22.54
C SER A 161 -3.28 -3.91 22.38
N LEU A 162 -2.72 -3.13 21.47
CA LEU A 162 -3.31 -1.88 21.03
C LEU A 162 -4.69 -2.12 20.42
N SER A 163 -5.62 -1.22 20.71
CA SER A 163 -6.90 -1.21 20.02
C SER A 163 -6.72 -0.95 18.51
N THR A 164 -7.50 -1.63 17.68
CA THR A 164 -7.35 -1.62 16.22
C THR A 164 -7.59 -0.24 15.60
N ARG A 165 -8.54 0.55 16.12
CA ARG A 165 -8.96 1.82 15.53
C ARG A 165 -7.85 2.89 15.50
N PRO A 166 -7.12 3.16 16.60
CA PRO A 166 -5.94 4.01 16.58
C PRO A 166 -4.85 3.56 15.59
N CYS A 167 -4.57 2.25 15.52
CA CYS A 167 -3.60 1.70 14.58
C CYS A 167 -4.01 1.95 13.12
N LEU A 168 -5.28 1.72 12.77
CA LEU A 168 -5.82 2.04 11.44
C LEU A 168 -5.68 3.54 11.12
N ARG A 169 -5.99 4.41 12.08
CA ARG A 169 -5.85 5.86 11.89
C ARG A 169 -4.39 6.25 11.65
N GLN A 170 -3.45 5.67 12.40
CA GLN A 170 -2.02 5.89 12.21
C GLN A 170 -1.55 5.40 10.83
N LEU A 171 -1.96 4.20 10.44
CA LEU A 171 -1.68 3.60 9.14
C LEU A 171 -2.16 4.49 7.98
N PHE A 172 -3.44 4.89 8.00
CA PHE A 172 -3.98 5.74 6.93
C PHE A 172 -3.44 7.16 6.98
N ARG A 173 -3.04 7.68 8.14
CA ARG A 173 -2.32 8.96 8.24
C ARG A 173 -0.96 8.86 7.56
N ALA A 174 -0.20 7.78 7.79
CA ALA A 174 1.10 7.58 7.13
C ALA A 174 0.96 7.46 5.61
N LEU A 175 -0.04 6.70 5.14
CA LEU A 175 -0.37 6.61 3.70
C LEU A 175 -0.75 7.97 3.12
N PHE A 176 -1.58 8.74 3.82
CA PHE A 176 -1.99 10.06 3.35
C PHE A 176 -0.81 11.03 3.25
N LEU A 177 0.10 11.02 4.22
CA LEU A 177 1.29 11.88 4.21
C LEU A 177 2.31 11.48 3.14
N ALA A 178 2.45 10.17 2.86
CA ALA A 178 3.34 9.67 1.82
C ALA A 178 2.77 9.84 0.40
N ASP A 179 1.44 10.01 0.29
CA ASP A 179 0.68 10.17 -0.95
C ASP A 179 1.13 9.25 -2.11
N PRO A 180 1.23 7.92 -1.88
CA PRO A 180 1.77 7.00 -2.89
C PRO A 180 0.79 6.76 -4.06
N PHE A 181 -0.45 7.22 -3.93
CA PHE A 181 -1.51 7.07 -4.92
C PHE A 181 -1.67 8.30 -5.84
N SER A 182 -0.84 9.33 -5.67
CA SER A 182 -0.84 10.61 -6.42
C SER A 182 -0.73 10.52 -7.95
N ASP A 183 -0.56 9.34 -8.54
CA ASP A 183 -0.49 9.21 -10.00
C ASP A 183 -1.83 9.57 -10.64
N LEU A 184 -1.83 10.69 -11.36
CA LEU A 184 -2.96 11.26 -12.10
C LEU A 184 -3.41 10.39 -13.27
N ARG A 185 -2.69 9.32 -13.61
CA ARG A 185 -3.12 8.39 -14.67
C ARG A 185 -4.31 7.58 -14.17
N SER A 186 -5.46 7.81 -14.80
CA SER A 186 -6.62 6.94 -14.71
C SER A 186 -6.20 5.53 -15.11
N SER A 187 -6.11 4.62 -14.14
CA SER A 187 -5.94 3.21 -14.43
C SER A 187 -7.28 2.69 -14.92
N GLY A 188 -7.29 2.00 -16.06
CA GLY A 188 -8.51 1.34 -16.53
C GLY A 188 -9.01 0.31 -15.51
N LEU A 189 -10.24 -0.19 -15.72
CA LEU A 189 -10.75 -1.29 -14.90
C LEU A 189 -9.84 -2.52 -15.02
N MET A 190 -9.46 -3.07 -13.88
CA MET A 190 -8.55 -4.19 -13.76
C MET A 190 -9.14 -5.26 -12.85
N SER A 191 -8.63 -6.48 -13.01
CA SER A 191 -8.85 -7.55 -12.07
C SER A 191 -7.82 -7.51 -10.94
N LEU A 192 -8.25 -7.73 -9.71
CA LEU A 192 -7.40 -7.95 -8.55
C LEU A 192 -7.36 -9.45 -8.21
N VAL A 193 -6.15 -9.95 -8.00
CA VAL A 193 -5.88 -11.25 -7.37
C VAL A 193 -5.22 -11.00 -6.02
N LEU A 194 -5.78 -11.59 -4.96
CA LEU A 194 -5.20 -11.54 -3.62
C LEU A 194 -4.36 -12.79 -3.36
N MET A 195 -3.16 -12.59 -2.83
CA MET A 195 -2.31 -13.67 -2.33
C MET A 195 -1.89 -13.38 -0.89
N VAL A 196 -1.82 -14.42 -0.08
CA VAL A 196 -1.50 -14.34 1.35
C VAL A 196 -0.46 -15.41 1.68
N GLN A 197 0.54 -15.07 2.49
CA GLN A 197 1.46 -16.08 3.04
C GLN A 197 0.86 -16.70 4.30
N GLY A 198 1.04 -18.00 4.43
CA GLY A 198 0.67 -18.76 5.62
C GLY A 198 1.54 -20.01 5.74
N HIS A 199 1.52 -20.61 6.93
CA HIS A 199 2.19 -21.88 7.17
C HIS A 199 1.67 -22.96 6.21
N ARG A 200 2.55 -23.78 5.65
CA ARG A 200 2.21 -24.83 4.66
C ARG A 200 1.12 -25.80 5.13
N ASP A 201 1.10 -26.07 6.42
CA ASP A 201 0.16 -27.01 7.06
C ASP A 201 -1.06 -26.28 7.67
N CYS A 202 -1.29 -25.00 7.33
CA CYS A 202 -2.52 -24.35 7.73
C CYS A 202 -3.70 -25.00 6.98
N ALA A 203 -4.73 -25.41 7.70
CA ALA A 203 -5.92 -26.07 7.15
C ALA A 203 -6.86 -25.06 6.47
N ALA A 204 -6.31 -24.24 5.56
CA ALA A 204 -7.04 -23.20 4.85
C ALA A 204 -7.62 -23.74 3.54
N ASP A 205 -8.85 -24.26 3.58
CA ASP A 205 -9.47 -24.94 2.44
C ASP A 205 -9.89 -24.01 1.29
N TRP A 206 -10.25 -22.77 1.59
CA TRP A 206 -10.75 -21.83 0.58
C TRP A 206 -9.64 -21.26 -0.30
N PHE A 207 -8.47 -20.99 0.28
CA PHE A 207 -7.33 -20.48 -0.48
C PHE A 207 -6.54 -21.62 -1.13
N ARG A 208 -6.06 -21.38 -2.35
CA ARG A 208 -5.30 -22.40 -3.10
C ARG A 208 -3.80 -22.22 -2.90
N PRO A 209 -3.06 -23.23 -2.44
CA PRO A 209 -1.61 -23.15 -2.30
C PRO A 209 -0.93 -23.00 -3.67
N LYS A 210 0.13 -22.19 -3.71
CA LYS A 210 0.92 -21.85 -4.91
C LYS A 210 2.41 -22.04 -4.64
N LEU A 211 2.82 -23.31 -4.51
CA LEU A 211 4.20 -23.70 -4.17
C LEU A 211 5.26 -23.19 -5.15
N SER A 212 4.91 -23.02 -6.43
CA SER A 212 5.83 -22.54 -7.47
C SER A 212 5.76 -21.03 -7.72
N PHE A 213 4.99 -20.28 -6.92
CA PHE A 213 4.85 -18.85 -7.11
C PHE A 213 6.11 -18.12 -6.68
N LYS A 214 6.52 -17.14 -7.50
CA LYS A 214 7.60 -16.21 -7.19
C LYS A 214 7.05 -14.81 -7.27
N VAL A 215 7.40 -13.97 -6.29
CA VAL A 215 6.96 -12.58 -6.25
C VAL A 215 7.44 -11.85 -7.51
N PRO A 216 6.54 -11.21 -8.28
CA PRO A 216 6.91 -10.47 -9.48
C PRO A 216 7.90 -9.34 -9.19
N SER A 217 8.95 -9.21 -10.00
CA SER A 217 9.99 -8.19 -9.83
C SER A 217 9.85 -6.98 -10.77
N ARG A 218 9.01 -7.08 -11.82
CA ARG A 218 8.91 -6.09 -12.89
C ARG A 218 7.69 -5.17 -12.80
N SER A 219 6.84 -5.35 -11.80
CA SER A 219 5.63 -4.57 -11.54
C SER A 219 5.92 -3.24 -10.84
N ARG A 220 5.08 -2.24 -11.08
CA ARG A 220 5.04 -1.05 -10.21
C ARG A 220 4.58 -1.51 -8.83
N THR A 221 5.37 -1.25 -7.80
CA THR A 221 5.14 -1.82 -6.47
C THR A 221 5.05 -0.73 -5.41
N LEU A 222 4.07 -0.82 -4.51
CA LEU A 222 4.01 -0.05 -3.26
C LEU A 222 4.13 -1.04 -2.10
N SER A 223 5.12 -0.84 -1.23
CA SER A 223 5.28 -1.65 -0.01
C SER A 223 4.78 -0.87 1.20
N ILE A 224 3.88 -1.48 1.97
CA ILE A 224 3.39 -0.96 3.25
C ILE A 224 3.96 -1.86 4.33
N LYS A 225 4.99 -1.38 5.02
CA LYS A 225 5.73 -2.13 6.04
C LYS A 225 5.18 -1.77 7.41
N LEU A 226 4.65 -2.76 8.11
CA LEU A 226 4.07 -2.62 9.44
C LEU A 226 5.03 -3.25 10.46
N SER A 227 5.32 -2.52 11.53
CA SER A 227 6.16 -2.98 12.62
C SER A 227 5.60 -2.60 13.98
N SER A 228 6.08 -3.26 15.03
CA SER A 228 5.83 -2.91 16.43
C SER A 228 7.15 -2.45 17.08
N SER A 229 7.13 -1.40 17.90
CA SER A 229 8.33 -0.85 18.56
C SER A 229 9.00 -1.81 19.54
N GLU A 230 8.27 -2.82 20.02
CA GLU A 230 8.78 -3.89 20.89
C GLU A 230 9.34 -5.10 20.11
N ALA A 231 9.41 -5.02 18.78
CA ALA A 231 9.79 -6.15 17.95
C ALA A 231 11.31 -6.33 17.87
N GLU A 232 11.81 -7.43 18.45
CA GLU A 232 12.84 -8.20 17.75
C GLU A 232 12.17 -8.86 16.53
N ALA A 233 12.83 -8.82 15.36
CA ALA A 233 12.27 -9.31 14.12
C ALA A 233 11.80 -10.76 14.29
N ALA A 234 10.50 -11.01 14.09
CA ALA A 234 9.98 -12.36 14.11
C ALA A 234 10.66 -13.15 12.99
N THR A 235 11.43 -14.16 13.36
CA THR A 235 12.09 -15.05 12.41
C THR A 235 11.06 -16.03 11.86
N TYR A 236 10.36 -15.61 10.81
CA TYR A 236 9.58 -16.52 10.00
C TYR A 236 10.57 -17.45 9.28
N ASP A 237 10.48 -18.75 9.55
CA ASP A 237 11.17 -19.71 8.70
C ASP A 237 10.57 -19.63 7.30
N SER A 238 11.34 -19.06 6.38
CA SER A 238 10.89 -18.80 5.02
C SER A 238 10.56 -20.09 4.27
N ASP A 239 11.08 -21.24 4.73
CA ASP A 239 10.81 -22.53 4.10
C ASP A 239 9.44 -23.08 4.50
N GLU A 240 8.89 -22.74 5.67
CA GLU A 240 7.60 -23.25 6.15
C GLU A 240 6.40 -22.45 5.60
N TYR A 241 6.62 -21.21 5.16
CA TYR A 241 5.57 -20.32 4.68
C TYR A 241 5.44 -20.34 3.17
N ILE A 242 4.25 -20.66 2.68
CA ILE A 242 3.95 -20.71 1.24
C ILE A 242 2.90 -19.66 0.87
N TRP A 243 2.82 -19.36 -0.41
CA TRP A 243 1.79 -18.46 -0.94
C TRP A 243 0.48 -19.20 -1.17
N PHE A 244 -0.60 -18.59 -0.72
CA PHE A 244 -1.98 -19.01 -0.93
C PHE A 244 -2.69 -17.95 -1.77
N GLN A 245 -3.44 -18.36 -2.79
CA GLN A 245 -4.17 -17.46 -3.68
C GLN A 245 -5.67 -17.60 -3.45
N ALA A 246 -6.38 -16.47 -3.40
CA ALA A 246 -7.84 -16.49 -3.42
C ALA A 246 -8.34 -17.17 -4.72
N PRO A 247 -9.38 -18.03 -4.66
CA PRO A 247 -9.94 -18.70 -5.82
C PRO A 247 -10.77 -17.74 -6.69
N ILE A 248 -11.23 -16.62 -6.12
CA ILE A 248 -11.97 -15.58 -6.82
C ILE A 248 -11.05 -14.46 -7.31
N THR A 249 -11.49 -13.75 -8.35
CA THR A 249 -10.79 -12.59 -8.90
C THR A 249 -11.74 -11.40 -8.88
N LEU A 250 -11.39 -10.36 -8.13
CA LEU A 250 -12.21 -9.17 -8.00
C LEU A 250 -12.08 -8.32 -9.25
N LYS A 251 -13.18 -8.00 -9.93
CA LYS A 251 -13.17 -7.14 -11.11
C LYS A 251 -13.57 -5.73 -10.71
N GLY A 252 -12.75 -4.75 -11.06
CA GLY A 252 -13.12 -3.36 -10.94
C GLY A 252 -14.35 -3.03 -11.77
N PHE A 253 -15.14 -2.06 -11.31
CA PHE A 253 -16.31 -1.55 -12.02
C PHE A 253 -16.43 -0.04 -11.85
N GLN A 254 -16.98 0.63 -12.86
CA GLN A 254 -17.18 2.08 -12.93
C GLN A 254 -18.52 2.36 -13.64
N ASN A 255 -19.02 3.59 -13.52
CA ASN A 255 -20.20 4.08 -14.25
C ASN A 255 -19.87 4.42 -15.70
#